data_AF-A0A4Q5N3Z7-F1
#
_entry.id   AF-A0A4Q5N3Z7-F1
#
_cell.length_a   1.000
_cell.length_b   1.000
_cell.length_c   1.000
_cell.angle_alpha   90.00
_cell.angle_beta   90.00
_cell.angle_gamma   90.00
#
_symmetry.space_group_name_H-M   'P 1'
#
loop_
_entity.id
_entity.type
_entity.pdbx_description
1 polymer ?
#
loop_
_entity_poly.entity_id
_entity_poly.type
_entity_poly.pdbx_seq_one_letter_code
_entity_poly.pdbx_strand_id
1 'polypeptide(L)'
;MNPSPARTRPPRARSRSGGRALSTVLTALLTVALASVGLVGVASPSSAEDSTLTFVGRGWGHGRGMGQYGALGYAVDYGWNFRQIVDHFYAPTTLQGGTPNSTMRVELTALTGAPLIVTAPGLSVNGVPLGRGVVQIARNASTGAFYILTSDSCGGPFTQWGEMPSGVTLRSAEDPTNLDSFLRVCQSSITRGYRGAISMVSAGGTSYAINELPVEDYLRGVVPRESPASWGDLGGGRGLQALSAQAIAARSYALAGSARTSGAQTCDTTACQVYLGAYEWPYSGVRKPLEDYRSDRAIRETAGQVMRTAAGAIARTEFSSSTGGWTTGTSFTNVEDLGDATSLNPNRGWAKGLTVSAVSSALGVGQIASIAVTGRNGLGPDGGRVTEVTVRATDGRVTALSGATVRARLGLNSDWFSISGTTPGQASAVVKALYQDVLGRAPDAAGLAGWTNQLLVTGNPQVVTNGIVYSPERIATLIAAEYRGALHREPEAGGLQNWRLYLERGAGVSDLQVGVYSSQESLNVLGGGDTRTWVGGMYAAILGRPASDSEQSMWADVAFRSGRVTAVTGIAKSSEAGLRRLDAYYQTYLGRSLDPAGASVWLPYMSGAGDFQVPGLIGGSPEYWARAQVRYP
;
A
#
# COMPACT_ATOMS: atom_id res chain seq x y z
N MET A 1 25.52 65.97 -13.59
CA MET A 1 26.16 66.73 -12.49
C MET A 1 25.79 66.03 -11.19
N ASN A 2 26.67 65.53 -10.32
CA ASN A 2 28.13 65.48 -10.24
C ASN A 2 28.51 64.25 -9.34
N PRO A 3 29.73 63.68 -9.45
CA PRO A 3 30.09 62.34 -8.92
C PRO A 3 31.07 62.35 -7.72
N SER A 4 31.31 61.18 -7.09
CA SER A 4 32.62 60.77 -6.49
C SER A 4 32.63 59.33 -5.90
N PRO A 5 33.81 58.69 -5.69
CA PRO A 5 34.11 57.31 -6.11
C PRO A 5 34.72 56.36 -5.02
N ALA A 6 35.01 55.08 -5.34
CA ALA A 6 36.34 54.43 -5.51
C ALA A 6 36.54 53.29 -4.46
N ARG A 7 37.37 52.24 -4.54
CA ARG A 7 38.29 51.47 -5.46
C ARG A 7 38.70 50.21 -4.62
N THR A 8 39.13 49.05 -5.11
CA THR A 8 40.49 48.69 -5.64
C THR A 8 40.54 47.22 -6.16
N ARG A 9 41.56 46.92 -6.98
CA ARG A 9 41.94 45.70 -7.76
C ARG A 9 43.38 45.26 -7.34
N PRO A 10 43.97 44.08 -7.68
CA PRO A 10 44.45 43.70 -9.05
C PRO A 10 44.58 42.16 -9.38
N PRO A 11 45.12 41.72 -10.57
CA PRO A 11 44.82 40.41 -11.21
C PRO A 11 45.99 39.46 -11.66
N ARG A 12 45.59 38.21 -12.04
CA ARG A 12 46.04 37.18 -13.06
C ARG A 12 47.50 37.05 -13.58
N ALA A 13 48.05 35.80 -13.65
CA ALA A 13 48.19 34.90 -14.84
C ALA A 13 49.39 33.87 -14.86
N ARG A 14 49.07 32.59 -15.19
CA ARG A 14 49.74 31.51 -16.01
C ARG A 14 51.23 31.02 -15.89
N SER A 15 51.34 29.68 -15.73
CA SER A 15 52.06 28.64 -16.55
C SER A 15 53.56 28.25 -16.37
N ARG A 16 53.76 27.02 -15.82
CA ARG A 16 54.67 25.86 -16.10
C ARG A 16 56.02 26.02 -16.86
N SER A 17 57.08 25.35 -16.33
CA SER A 17 57.85 24.24 -16.99
C SER A 17 59.08 23.74 -16.20
N GLY A 18 59.40 22.43 -16.32
CA GLY A 18 60.73 21.80 -16.09
C GLY A 18 60.71 20.63 -15.08
N GLY A 19 61.16 19.39 -15.32
CA GLY A 19 61.79 18.74 -16.47
C GLY A 19 62.97 17.83 -16.06
N ARG A 20 62.81 16.49 -16.23
CA ARG A 20 63.84 15.41 -16.38
C ARG A 20 64.68 15.01 -15.15
N ALA A 21 65.28 13.81 -15.00
CA ALA A 21 65.16 12.41 -15.46
C ALA A 21 66.44 11.65 -14.96
N LEU A 22 66.44 10.30 -15.01
CA LEU A 22 67.57 9.34 -14.79
C LEU A 22 67.94 9.02 -13.31
N SER A 23 68.34 7.81 -12.90
CA SER A 23 68.89 6.64 -13.61
C SER A 23 68.77 5.32 -12.79
N THR A 24 69.04 4.23 -13.49
CA THR A 24 68.89 2.77 -13.28
C THR A 24 69.91 2.02 -12.38
N VAL A 25 69.41 1.02 -11.61
CA VAL A 25 69.81 -0.43 -11.52
C VAL A 25 71.07 -0.81 -10.69
N LEU A 26 71.09 -1.82 -9.77
CA LEU A 26 71.24 -3.28 -9.99
C LEU A 26 71.22 -4.11 -8.64
N THR A 27 70.56 -5.31 -8.61
CA THR A 27 70.83 -6.61 -7.87
C THR A 27 71.14 -6.66 -6.35
N ALA A 28 70.83 -7.68 -5.51
CA ALA A 28 70.05 -8.92 -5.46
C ALA A 28 70.15 -9.54 -4.01
N LEU A 29 69.22 -10.45 -3.65
CA LEU A 29 69.31 -11.58 -2.68
C LEU A 29 69.07 -11.44 -1.14
N LEU A 30 67.89 -11.96 -0.74
CA LEU A 30 67.55 -13.00 0.28
C LEU A 30 67.40 -12.74 1.81
N THR A 31 66.21 -13.17 2.28
CA THR A 31 65.72 -13.67 3.60
C THR A 31 65.55 -12.74 4.82
N VAL A 32 64.31 -12.60 5.30
CA VAL A 32 63.72 -13.29 6.49
C VAL A 32 62.23 -12.96 6.58
N ALA A 33 61.40 -13.98 6.78
CA ALA A 33 59.98 -13.88 7.05
C ALA A 33 59.72 -13.32 8.45
N LEU A 34 58.83 -12.33 8.57
CA LEU A 34 58.08 -12.07 9.80
C LEU A 34 56.59 -11.96 9.48
N ALA A 35 55.82 -12.77 10.21
CA ALA A 35 54.38 -12.89 10.14
C ALA A 35 53.68 -11.53 10.29
N SER A 36 52.90 -11.14 9.29
CA SER A 36 51.78 -10.23 9.48
C SER A 36 50.55 -11.09 9.74
N VAL A 37 50.16 -11.16 11.00
CA VAL A 37 48.80 -11.54 11.41
C VAL A 37 47.87 -10.57 10.69
N GLY A 38 47.29 -11.02 9.58
CA GLY A 38 46.18 -10.33 8.95
C GLY A 38 45.05 -10.33 9.97
N LEU A 39 44.80 -9.18 10.60
CA LEU A 39 43.50 -8.92 11.20
C LEU A 39 42.48 -9.14 10.08
N VAL A 40 41.76 -10.25 10.16
CA VAL A 40 40.48 -10.41 9.49
C VAL A 40 39.63 -9.27 10.03
N GLY A 41 39.51 -8.21 9.24
CA GLY A 41 38.50 -7.20 9.46
C GLY A 41 37.17 -7.94 9.42
N VAL A 42 36.59 -8.17 10.60
CA VAL A 42 35.21 -8.60 10.72
C VAL A 42 34.43 -7.46 10.09
N ALA A 43 34.03 -7.62 8.84
CA ALA A 43 33.10 -6.73 8.20
C ALA A 43 31.91 -6.63 9.16
N SER A 44 31.67 -5.44 9.70
CA SER A 44 30.44 -5.17 10.43
C SER A 44 29.28 -5.65 9.55
N PRO A 45 28.28 -6.34 10.10
CA PRO A 45 27.14 -6.76 9.27
C PRO A 45 26.60 -5.49 8.61
N SER A 46 26.65 -5.45 7.27
CA SER A 46 25.96 -4.40 6.54
C SER A 46 24.54 -4.39 7.07
N SER A 47 24.12 -3.28 7.66
CA SER A 47 22.73 -3.06 8.05
C SER A 47 21.85 -3.53 6.90
N ALA A 48 21.13 -4.65 7.11
CA ALA A 48 20.27 -5.23 6.09
C ALA A 48 19.39 -4.10 5.54
N GLU A 49 19.42 -3.89 4.22
CA GLU A 49 18.55 -2.87 3.62
C GLU A 49 17.11 -3.16 4.04
N ASP A 50 16.46 -2.16 4.64
CA ASP A 50 15.09 -2.28 5.10
C ASP A 50 14.18 -2.50 3.89
N SER A 51 13.73 -3.76 3.72
CA SER A 51 12.91 -4.18 2.60
C SER A 51 11.68 -3.28 2.43
N THR A 52 11.26 -3.08 1.18
CA THR A 52 10.10 -2.24 0.86
C THR A 52 8.86 -3.08 0.60
N LEU A 53 7.75 -2.72 1.23
CA LEU A 53 6.41 -3.16 0.89
C LEU A 53 5.77 -2.15 -0.06
N THR A 54 5.16 -2.63 -1.14
CA THR A 54 4.39 -1.80 -2.07
C THR A 54 2.91 -2.06 -1.85
N PHE A 55 2.18 -0.99 -1.55
CA PHE A 55 0.72 -0.98 -1.50
C PHE A 55 0.21 -0.52 -2.86
N VAL A 56 -0.51 -1.38 -3.56
CA VAL A 56 -1.16 -1.05 -4.83
C VAL A 56 -2.66 -1.01 -4.58
N GLY A 57 -3.33 0.07 -4.96
CA GLY A 57 -4.72 0.25 -4.61
C GLY A 57 -5.53 1.07 -5.60
N ARG A 58 -6.80 1.26 -5.24
CA ARG A 58 -7.82 1.92 -6.09
C ARG A 58 -8.57 2.99 -5.33
N GLY A 59 -8.98 4.03 -6.03
CA GLY A 59 -9.76 5.13 -5.49
C GLY A 59 -9.04 5.98 -4.44
N TRP A 60 -9.73 7.02 -3.96
CA TRP A 60 -9.21 7.95 -2.97
C TRP A 60 -10.34 8.40 -2.05
N GLY A 61 -10.18 8.09 -0.76
CA GLY A 61 -11.16 8.36 0.27
C GLY A 61 -11.84 7.09 0.78
N HIS A 62 -12.88 7.30 1.57
CA HIS A 62 -13.60 6.22 2.25
C HIS A 62 -14.60 5.48 1.34
N GLY A 63 -14.92 6.00 0.15
CA GLY A 63 -15.80 5.34 -0.81
C GLY A 63 -17.27 5.25 -0.38
N ARG A 64 -17.69 6.01 0.64
CA ARG A 64 -19.09 6.03 1.10
C ARG A 64 -19.85 7.14 0.39
N GLY A 65 -21.04 6.80 -0.12
CA GLY A 65 -21.85 7.71 -0.92
C GLY A 65 -21.18 8.07 -2.25
N MET A 66 -21.38 9.30 -2.71
CA MET A 66 -20.98 9.73 -4.05
C MET A 66 -19.46 9.80 -4.24
N GLY A 67 -18.96 9.25 -5.35
CA GLY A 67 -17.63 9.52 -5.87
C GLY A 67 -17.63 10.83 -6.66
N GLN A 68 -16.74 11.78 -6.36
CA GLN A 68 -16.66 13.06 -7.07
C GLN A 68 -16.27 12.86 -8.55
N TYR A 69 -15.23 12.05 -8.80
CA TYR A 69 -14.88 11.66 -10.17
C TYR A 69 -15.94 10.74 -10.81
N GLY A 70 -16.63 9.92 -10.01
CA GLY A 70 -17.79 9.15 -10.46
C GLY A 70 -18.90 10.03 -11.02
N ALA A 71 -19.33 11.04 -10.26
CA ALA A 71 -20.30 12.03 -10.69
C ALA A 71 -19.84 12.79 -11.95
N LEU A 72 -18.56 13.16 -12.03
CA LEU A 72 -18.00 13.80 -13.22
C LEU A 72 -18.06 12.89 -14.45
N GLY A 73 -17.62 11.63 -14.31
CA GLY A 73 -17.66 10.65 -15.38
C GLY A 73 -19.09 10.38 -15.86
N TYR A 74 -20.04 10.19 -14.95
CA TYR A 74 -21.45 10.06 -15.32
C TYR A 74 -21.97 11.29 -16.07
N ALA A 75 -21.62 12.50 -15.64
CA ALA A 75 -22.03 13.72 -16.33
C ALA A 75 -21.41 13.86 -17.73
N VAL A 76 -20.09 13.68 -17.85
CA VAL A 76 -19.32 13.96 -19.08
C VAL A 76 -19.41 12.81 -20.08
N ASP A 77 -19.16 11.59 -19.63
CA ASP A 77 -19.03 10.40 -20.49
C ASP A 77 -20.37 9.74 -20.77
N TYR A 78 -21.27 9.71 -19.78
CA TYR A 78 -22.59 9.07 -19.88
C TYR A 78 -23.75 10.05 -20.11
N GLY A 79 -23.50 11.35 -20.00
CA GLY A 79 -24.52 12.39 -20.21
C GLY A 79 -25.60 12.45 -19.13
N TRP A 80 -25.34 11.92 -17.93
CA TRP A 80 -26.30 11.91 -16.83
C TRP A 80 -26.53 13.33 -16.29
N ASN A 81 -27.78 13.60 -15.93
CA ASN A 81 -28.11 14.80 -15.17
C ASN A 81 -27.88 14.58 -13.66
N PHE A 82 -27.87 15.67 -12.88
CA PHE A 82 -27.59 15.60 -11.45
C PHE A 82 -28.57 14.74 -10.66
N ARG A 83 -29.83 14.60 -11.11
CA ARG A 83 -30.85 13.77 -10.43
C ARG A 83 -30.49 12.29 -10.53
N GLN A 84 -30.15 11.84 -11.74
CA GLN A 84 -29.68 10.48 -11.97
C GLN A 84 -28.42 10.17 -11.13
N ILE A 85 -27.50 11.13 -11.03
CA ILE A 85 -26.27 10.98 -10.25
C ILE A 85 -26.59 10.82 -8.75
N VAL A 86 -27.35 11.72 -8.15
CA VAL A 86 -27.63 11.65 -6.70
C VAL A 86 -28.53 10.45 -6.35
N ASP A 87 -29.49 10.09 -7.19
CA ASP A 87 -30.35 8.93 -6.98
C ASP A 87 -29.54 7.61 -7.05
N HIS A 88 -28.57 7.52 -7.96
CA HIS A 88 -27.66 6.36 -8.07
C HIS A 88 -26.83 6.16 -6.80
N PHE A 89 -26.20 7.23 -6.29
CA PHE A 89 -25.28 7.13 -5.17
C PHE A 89 -25.93 7.09 -3.79
N TYR A 90 -27.15 7.60 -3.66
CA TYR A 90 -27.80 7.78 -2.36
C TYR A 90 -29.09 6.98 -2.18
N ALA A 91 -29.36 5.97 -3.01
CA ALA A 91 -30.45 5.02 -2.76
C ALA A 91 -30.30 4.35 -1.37
N PRO A 92 -31.38 4.18 -0.58
CA PRO A 92 -32.79 4.36 -0.94
C PRO A 92 -33.37 5.74 -0.58
N THR A 93 -32.55 6.79 -0.50
CA THR A 93 -33.05 8.15 -0.27
C THR A 93 -33.71 8.75 -1.51
N THR A 94 -34.46 9.83 -1.34
CA THR A 94 -35.14 10.54 -2.44
C THR A 94 -34.72 12.00 -2.47
N LEU A 95 -34.52 12.52 -3.68
CA LEU A 95 -34.27 13.95 -3.89
C LEU A 95 -35.55 14.76 -3.66
N GLN A 96 -35.50 15.72 -2.74
CA GLN A 96 -36.64 16.61 -2.44
C GLN A 96 -36.21 18.07 -2.43
N GLY A 97 -37.07 18.96 -2.94
CA GLY A 97 -36.87 20.41 -2.96
C GLY A 97 -37.58 21.14 -1.82
N GLY A 98 -37.49 22.48 -1.84
CA GLY A 98 -38.23 23.34 -0.90
C GLY A 98 -37.66 23.40 0.52
N THR A 99 -36.45 22.89 0.73
CA THR A 99 -35.78 23.04 2.03
C THR A 99 -35.42 24.51 2.23
N PRO A 100 -35.79 25.14 3.37
CA PRO A 100 -35.51 26.54 3.62
C PRO A 100 -34.01 26.85 3.59
N ASN A 101 -33.65 28.05 3.11
CA ASN A 101 -32.29 28.58 3.20
C ASN A 101 -32.02 29.11 4.62
N SER A 102 -32.05 28.22 5.61
CA SER A 102 -31.86 28.54 7.02
C SER A 102 -30.43 28.98 7.34
N THR A 103 -30.25 29.69 8.45
CA THR A 103 -28.90 29.99 8.96
C THR A 103 -28.19 28.71 9.38
N MET A 104 -26.96 28.55 8.91
CA MET A 104 -26.00 27.54 9.30
C MET A 104 -24.90 28.16 10.16
N ARG A 105 -24.47 27.42 11.18
CA ARG A 105 -23.43 27.79 12.15
C ARG A 105 -22.21 26.89 11.95
N VAL A 106 -21.12 27.49 11.49
CA VAL A 106 -19.86 26.79 11.17
C VAL A 106 -18.79 27.16 12.17
N GLU A 107 -18.27 26.20 12.92
CA GLU A 107 -17.13 26.42 13.82
C GLU A 107 -15.86 26.66 13.02
N LEU A 108 -15.19 27.79 13.27
CA LEU A 108 -13.88 28.13 12.70
C LEU A 108 -12.80 27.55 13.62
N THR A 109 -12.43 26.28 13.39
CA THR A 109 -11.72 25.45 14.37
C THR A 109 -10.33 25.99 14.70
N ALA A 110 -9.66 26.63 13.75
CA ALA A 110 -8.34 27.26 13.95
C ALA A 110 -8.34 28.40 14.99
N LEU A 111 -9.52 28.92 15.35
CA LEU A 111 -9.71 29.99 16.34
C LEU A 111 -10.21 29.49 17.69
N THR A 112 -10.34 28.16 17.86
CA THR A 112 -10.82 27.57 19.12
C THR A 112 -9.86 27.92 20.26
N GLY A 113 -10.40 28.53 21.31
CA GLY A 113 -9.64 28.98 22.48
C GLY A 113 -8.77 30.23 22.24
N ALA A 114 -8.77 30.80 21.03
CA ALA A 114 -7.97 31.97 20.70
C ALA A 114 -8.82 33.26 20.67
N PRO A 115 -8.21 34.45 20.85
CA PRO A 115 -8.87 35.71 20.54
C PRO A 115 -9.24 35.79 19.06
N LEU A 116 -10.43 36.34 18.77
CA LEU A 116 -10.88 36.59 17.41
C LEU A 116 -10.61 38.04 17.04
N ILE A 117 -9.87 38.29 15.95
CA ILE A 117 -9.64 39.65 15.41
C ILE A 117 -10.34 39.77 14.06
N VAL A 118 -11.21 40.77 13.91
CA VAL A 118 -12.03 40.97 12.71
C VAL A 118 -11.99 42.43 12.26
N THR A 119 -11.95 42.63 10.94
CA THR A 119 -12.06 43.94 10.31
C THR A 119 -13.14 43.97 9.24
N ALA A 120 -13.93 45.04 9.21
CA ALA A 120 -14.91 45.31 8.16
C ALA A 120 -15.32 46.80 8.20
N PRO A 121 -15.80 47.36 7.08
CA PRO A 121 -16.51 48.63 7.13
C PRO A 121 -17.84 48.47 7.89
N GLY A 122 -18.22 49.49 8.66
CA GLY A 122 -19.48 49.51 9.41
C GLY A 122 -19.60 48.40 10.46
N LEU A 123 -18.48 47.97 11.05
CA LEU A 123 -18.44 46.89 12.02
C LEU A 123 -19.30 47.21 13.26
N SER A 124 -20.12 46.25 13.65
CA SER A 124 -20.96 46.34 14.84
C SER A 124 -20.81 45.11 15.72
N VAL A 125 -21.00 45.30 17.02
CA VAL A 125 -20.97 44.27 18.06
C VAL A 125 -22.36 44.22 18.70
N ASN A 126 -23.03 43.07 18.60
CA ASN A 126 -24.39 42.89 19.11
C ASN A 126 -25.36 43.99 18.63
N GLY A 127 -25.17 44.47 17.39
CA GLY A 127 -25.96 45.54 16.78
C GLY A 127 -25.50 46.97 17.10
N VAL A 128 -24.54 47.16 17.99
CA VAL A 128 -23.97 48.47 18.33
C VAL A 128 -22.79 48.78 17.40
N PRO A 129 -22.83 49.87 16.59
CA PRO A 129 -21.71 50.26 15.74
C PRO A 129 -20.48 50.62 16.56
N LEU A 130 -19.30 50.12 16.16
CA LEU A 130 -18.04 50.40 16.86
C LEU A 130 -17.39 51.72 16.44
N GLY A 131 -17.71 52.23 15.24
CA GLY A 131 -17.08 53.43 14.68
C GLY A 131 -15.60 53.26 14.27
N ARG A 132 -14.97 52.12 14.56
CA ARG A 132 -13.61 51.76 14.16
C ARG A 132 -13.59 50.49 13.31
N GLY A 133 -12.55 50.34 12.49
CA GLY A 133 -12.48 49.32 11.45
C GLY A 133 -12.00 47.94 11.91
N VAL A 134 -11.48 47.78 13.14
CA VAL A 134 -10.96 46.51 13.67
C VAL A 134 -11.43 46.28 15.10
N VAL A 135 -11.88 45.05 15.39
CA VAL A 135 -12.23 44.56 16.72
C VAL A 135 -11.42 43.31 17.06
N GLN A 136 -11.04 43.16 18.32
CA GLN A 136 -10.59 41.92 18.92
C GLN A 136 -11.57 41.51 20.02
N ILE A 137 -11.96 40.24 20.02
CA ILE A 137 -12.76 39.60 21.06
C ILE A 137 -11.88 38.61 21.80
N ALA A 138 -11.69 38.83 23.10
CA ALA A 138 -10.91 37.95 23.96
C ALA A 138 -11.74 37.48 25.16
N ARG A 139 -11.71 36.18 25.47
CA ARG A 139 -12.40 35.63 26.65
C ARG A 139 -11.63 35.97 27.92
N ASN A 140 -12.32 36.51 28.92
CA ASN A 140 -11.81 36.57 30.29
C ASN A 140 -11.87 35.16 30.90
N ALA A 141 -10.70 34.59 31.24
CA ALA A 141 -10.61 33.24 31.78
C ALA A 141 -11.38 33.05 33.10
N SER A 142 -11.35 34.07 33.97
CA SER A 142 -11.90 34.06 35.32
C SER A 142 -13.40 34.27 35.36
N THR A 143 -13.93 35.17 34.53
CA THR A 143 -15.37 35.51 34.54
C THR A 143 -16.16 34.81 33.42
N GLY A 144 -15.49 34.37 32.36
CA GLY A 144 -16.13 33.85 31.15
C GLY A 144 -16.73 34.92 30.23
N ALA A 145 -16.66 36.19 30.62
CA ALA A 145 -17.07 37.33 29.80
C ALA A 145 -16.12 37.52 28.60
N PHE A 146 -16.53 38.36 27.65
CA PHE A 146 -15.75 38.72 26.49
C PHE A 146 -15.36 40.20 26.52
N TYR A 147 -14.06 40.46 26.52
CA TYR A 147 -13.52 41.79 26.27
C TYR A 147 -13.65 42.14 24.79
N ILE A 148 -14.20 43.32 24.53
CA ILE A 148 -14.29 43.93 23.21
C ILE A 148 -13.23 45.00 23.14
N LEU A 149 -12.19 44.76 22.34
CA LEU A 149 -11.09 45.68 22.14
C LEU A 149 -11.13 46.20 20.69
N THR A 150 -10.75 47.45 20.48
CA THR A 150 -10.75 48.07 19.14
C THR A 150 -9.36 48.54 18.75
N SER A 151 -9.09 48.60 17.45
CA SER A 151 -7.84 49.13 16.89
C SER A 151 -8.09 49.72 15.50
N ASP A 152 -7.06 50.40 14.97
CA ASP A 152 -7.03 50.86 13.58
C ASP A 152 -6.38 49.82 12.65
N SER A 153 -5.72 48.78 13.19
CA SER A 153 -5.10 47.71 12.42
C SER A 153 -5.26 46.33 13.06
N CYS A 154 -5.13 45.27 12.27
CA CYS A 154 -5.12 43.88 12.77
C CYS A 154 -3.98 43.60 13.77
N GLY A 155 -2.90 44.40 13.75
CA GLY A 155 -1.73 44.24 14.61
C GLY A 155 -1.82 44.95 15.96
N GLY A 156 -2.89 45.72 16.20
CA GLY A 156 -2.98 46.59 17.37
C GLY A 156 -2.20 47.90 17.21
N PRO A 157 -1.95 48.64 18.32
CA PRO A 157 -2.36 48.32 19.69
C PRO A 157 -3.89 48.32 19.85
N PHE A 158 -4.38 47.57 20.85
CA PHE A 158 -5.81 47.40 21.12
C PHE A 158 -6.24 48.17 22.38
N THR A 159 -7.40 48.81 22.32
CA THR A 159 -7.99 49.54 23.46
C THR A 159 -9.37 48.99 23.79
N GLN A 160 -9.65 48.78 25.07
CA GLN A 160 -10.94 48.26 25.52
C GLN A 160 -12.07 49.25 25.22
N TRP A 161 -13.04 48.75 24.45
CA TRP A 161 -14.28 49.44 24.14
C TRP A 161 -15.39 49.04 25.11
N GLY A 162 -15.44 47.77 25.51
CA GLY A 162 -16.44 47.27 26.44
C GLY A 162 -16.23 45.81 26.84
N GLU A 163 -17.17 45.28 27.62
CA GLU A 163 -17.19 43.89 28.08
C GLU A 163 -18.61 43.33 27.93
N MET A 164 -18.73 42.09 27.45
CA MET A 164 -20.00 41.40 27.25
C MET A 164 -20.05 40.15 28.15
N PRO A 165 -21.09 39.96 28.98
CA PRO A 165 -21.13 38.85 29.94
C PRO A 165 -21.17 37.48 29.27
N SER A 166 -21.76 37.38 28.07
CA SER A 166 -21.79 36.15 27.28
C SER A 166 -22.18 36.47 25.84
N GLY A 167 -21.60 35.76 24.87
CA GLY A 167 -22.01 35.84 23.47
C GLY A 167 -21.70 37.18 22.80
N VAL A 168 -20.97 37.13 21.69
CA VAL A 168 -20.66 38.34 20.92
C VAL A 168 -20.89 38.05 19.46
N THR A 169 -21.80 38.76 18.81
CA THR A 169 -22.04 38.65 17.36
C THR A 169 -21.51 39.88 16.65
N LEU A 170 -20.61 39.64 15.71
CA LEU A 170 -20.05 40.63 14.80
C LEU A 170 -20.86 40.65 13.51
N ARG A 171 -21.20 41.85 13.05
CA ARG A 171 -21.83 42.11 11.74
C ARG A 171 -21.15 43.29 11.07
N SER A 172 -21.14 43.28 9.74
CA SER A 172 -20.77 44.44 8.93
C SER A 172 -22.00 45.03 8.23
N ALA A 173 -21.82 46.18 7.58
CA ALA A 173 -22.78 46.69 6.59
C ALA A 173 -22.63 45.91 5.27
N GLU A 174 -22.81 44.59 5.35
CA GLU A 174 -22.58 43.66 4.24
C GLU A 174 -23.44 44.02 3.03
N ASP A 175 -22.78 44.22 1.89
CA ASP A 175 -23.34 44.27 0.55
C ASP A 175 -22.86 43.00 -0.18
N PRO A 176 -23.76 42.04 -0.48
CA PRO A 176 -23.41 40.77 -1.12
C PRO A 176 -22.69 40.91 -2.47
N THR A 177 -22.81 42.07 -3.13
CA THR A 177 -22.17 42.39 -4.41
C THR A 177 -20.80 43.06 -4.25
N ASN A 178 -20.47 43.52 -3.05
CA ASN A 178 -19.22 44.18 -2.71
C ASN A 178 -18.45 43.38 -1.65
N LEU A 179 -17.47 42.58 -2.09
CA LEU A 179 -16.64 41.75 -1.21
C LEU A 179 -15.86 42.55 -0.15
N ASP A 180 -15.61 43.84 -0.34
CA ASP A 180 -14.92 44.69 0.65
C ASP A 180 -15.79 44.98 1.89
N SER A 181 -17.10 44.78 1.78
CA SER A 181 -18.05 44.93 2.88
C SER A 181 -18.08 43.74 3.85
N PHE A 182 -17.43 42.63 3.50
CA PHE A 182 -17.54 41.38 4.26
C PHE A 182 -16.72 41.44 5.55
N LEU A 183 -17.13 40.64 6.54
CA LEU A 183 -16.32 40.41 7.73
C LEU A 183 -15.02 39.73 7.33
N ARG A 184 -13.87 40.32 7.70
CA ARG A 184 -12.57 39.73 7.45
C ARG A 184 -11.89 39.35 8.76
N VAL A 185 -11.65 38.07 8.95
CA VAL A 185 -10.84 37.56 10.08
C VAL A 185 -9.37 37.87 9.79
N CYS A 186 -8.70 38.56 10.71
CA CYS A 186 -7.27 38.82 10.61
C CYS A 186 -6.49 37.54 10.98
N GLN A 187 -5.53 37.19 10.14
CA GLN A 187 -4.54 36.14 10.40
C GLN A 187 -3.12 36.75 10.29
N SER A 188 -2.08 35.93 10.47
CA SER A 188 -0.69 36.40 10.52
C SER A 188 -0.21 37.07 9.21
N SER A 189 -0.61 36.54 8.05
CA SER A 189 -0.15 37.02 6.74
C SER A 189 -1.27 37.42 5.78
N ILE A 190 -2.52 37.11 6.14
CA ILE A 190 -3.70 37.39 5.33
C ILE A 190 -4.85 37.90 6.21
N THR A 191 -5.84 38.50 5.58
CA THR A 191 -7.22 38.52 6.10
C THR A 191 -8.08 37.55 5.30
N ARG A 192 -9.09 36.94 5.94
CA ARG A 192 -10.00 36.00 5.30
C ARG A 192 -11.44 36.49 5.38
N GLY A 193 -12.07 36.70 4.23
CA GLY A 193 -13.43 37.22 4.12
C GLY A 193 -14.49 36.15 4.33
N TYR A 194 -15.52 36.45 5.10
CA TYR A 194 -16.66 35.60 5.40
C TYR A 194 -17.96 36.35 5.16
N ARG A 195 -18.96 35.64 4.63
CA ARG A 195 -20.35 36.12 4.50
C ARG A 195 -21.07 36.06 5.85
N GLY A 196 -22.11 36.86 6.00
CA GLY A 196 -22.98 36.83 7.16
C GLY A 196 -22.32 37.39 8.42
N ALA A 197 -22.55 36.71 9.55
CA ALA A 197 -22.08 37.14 10.86
C ALA A 197 -20.99 36.21 11.41
N ILE A 198 -20.19 36.70 12.36
CA ILE A 198 -19.29 35.86 13.16
C ILE A 198 -19.62 36.03 14.62
N SER A 199 -20.00 34.94 15.28
CA SER A 199 -20.30 34.91 16.71
C SER A 199 -19.13 34.30 17.49
N MET A 200 -18.83 34.85 18.66
CA MET A 200 -17.98 34.25 19.68
C MET A 200 -18.85 33.75 20.83
N VAL A 201 -18.73 32.45 21.13
CA VAL A 201 -19.47 31.79 22.21
C VAL A 201 -18.50 31.12 23.18
N SER A 202 -18.92 30.91 24.43
CA SER A 202 -18.14 30.13 25.39
C SER A 202 -18.90 28.88 25.81
N ALA A 203 -18.23 27.73 25.79
CA ALA A 203 -18.74 26.46 26.27
C ALA A 203 -17.61 25.66 26.92
N GLY A 204 -17.86 25.06 28.09
CA GLY A 204 -16.86 24.25 28.80
C GLY A 204 -15.56 24.99 29.13
N GLY A 205 -15.63 26.31 29.38
CA GLY A 205 -14.45 27.15 29.65
C GLY A 205 -13.61 27.54 28.42
N THR A 206 -13.99 27.08 27.24
CA THR A 206 -13.35 27.42 25.95
C THR A 206 -14.18 28.44 25.18
N SER A 207 -13.54 29.27 24.35
CA SER A 207 -14.20 30.16 23.39
C SER A 207 -14.17 29.59 21.98
N TYR A 208 -15.24 29.75 21.23
CA TYR A 208 -15.38 29.28 19.85
C TYR A 208 -15.84 30.42 18.96
N ALA A 209 -15.16 30.58 17.81
CA ALA A 209 -15.62 31.44 16.73
C ALA A 209 -16.54 30.63 15.80
N ILE A 210 -17.71 31.18 15.50
CA ILE A 210 -18.76 30.55 14.70
C ILE A 210 -19.14 31.51 13.59
N ASN A 211 -18.97 31.11 12.33
CA ASN A 211 -19.54 31.86 11.22
C ASN A 211 -21.01 31.45 11.02
N GLU A 212 -21.90 32.44 10.99
CA GLU A 212 -23.34 32.28 10.86
C GLU A 212 -23.82 32.88 9.54
N LEU A 213 -24.29 32.03 8.62
CA LEU A 213 -24.66 32.43 7.25
C LEU A 213 -25.74 31.50 6.68
N PRO A 214 -26.54 31.94 5.70
CA PRO A 214 -27.50 31.06 5.01
C PRO A 214 -26.80 29.85 4.36
N VAL A 215 -27.48 28.70 4.31
CA VAL A 215 -26.93 27.46 3.72
C VAL A 215 -26.40 27.68 2.30
N GLU A 216 -27.14 28.42 1.47
CA GLU A 216 -26.73 28.63 0.07
C GLU A 216 -25.43 29.44 -0.04
N ASP A 217 -25.18 30.37 0.89
CA ASP A 217 -23.91 31.12 0.97
C ASP A 217 -22.78 30.25 1.52
N TYR A 218 -23.07 29.40 2.50
CA TYR A 218 -22.13 28.40 3.01
C TYR A 218 -21.60 27.49 1.90
N LEU A 219 -22.48 27.02 1.01
CA LEU A 219 -22.10 26.13 -0.08
C LEU A 219 -21.12 26.78 -1.07
N ARG A 220 -21.13 28.11 -1.22
CA ARG A 220 -20.17 28.83 -2.10
C ARG A 220 -18.74 28.70 -1.61
N GLY A 221 -18.55 28.55 -0.29
CA GLY A 221 -17.26 28.27 0.33
C GLY A 221 -16.87 26.79 0.36
N VAL A 222 -17.81 25.87 0.09
CA VAL A 222 -17.60 24.41 0.19
C VAL A 222 -17.47 23.75 -1.18
N VAL A 223 -18.45 23.92 -2.07
CA VAL A 223 -18.52 23.21 -3.36
C VAL A 223 -17.22 23.33 -4.18
N PRO A 224 -16.62 24.52 -4.38
CA PRO A 224 -15.36 24.63 -5.14
C PRO A 224 -14.13 24.03 -4.43
N ARG A 225 -14.25 23.65 -3.16
CA ARG A 225 -13.20 22.98 -2.37
C ARG A 225 -13.32 21.47 -2.41
N GLU A 226 -14.54 20.97 -2.58
CA GLU A 226 -14.82 19.54 -2.70
C GLU A 226 -14.71 19.06 -4.15
N SER A 227 -15.20 19.84 -5.12
CA SER A 227 -15.04 19.55 -6.55
C SER A 227 -14.50 20.77 -7.29
N PRO A 228 -13.46 20.61 -8.14
CA PRO A 228 -12.93 21.72 -8.92
C PRO A 228 -14.02 22.42 -9.73
N ALA A 229 -14.21 23.73 -9.51
CA ALA A 229 -15.24 24.49 -10.23
C ALA A 229 -15.05 24.47 -11.76
N SER A 230 -13.82 24.26 -12.23
CA SER A 230 -13.50 24.09 -13.65
C SER A 230 -14.11 22.86 -14.31
N TRP A 231 -14.58 21.89 -13.52
CA TRP A 231 -15.34 20.77 -14.06
C TRP A 231 -16.64 21.21 -14.70
N GLY A 232 -17.20 22.36 -14.32
CA GLY A 232 -18.40 22.93 -14.91
C GLY A 232 -18.34 23.07 -16.44
N ASP A 233 -17.14 23.30 -16.99
CA ASP A 233 -16.93 23.54 -18.43
C ASP A 233 -16.63 22.24 -19.20
N LEU A 234 -16.33 21.14 -18.51
CA LEU A 234 -15.95 19.86 -19.13
C LEU A 234 -17.14 19.17 -19.82
N GLY A 235 -16.85 18.36 -20.83
CA GLY A 235 -17.88 17.64 -21.59
C GLY A 235 -18.84 18.55 -22.35
N GLY A 236 -18.40 19.75 -22.75
CA GLY A 236 -19.26 20.76 -23.38
C GLY A 236 -20.25 21.39 -22.38
N GLY A 237 -19.83 21.62 -21.14
CA GLY A 237 -20.66 22.16 -20.07
C GLY A 237 -21.47 21.12 -19.27
N ARG A 238 -21.36 19.83 -19.63
CA ARG A 238 -22.06 18.74 -18.91
C ARG A 238 -21.55 18.55 -17.49
N GLY A 239 -20.26 18.80 -17.22
CA GLY A 239 -19.70 18.64 -15.89
C GLY A 239 -20.34 19.56 -14.82
N LEU A 240 -21.12 20.58 -15.22
CA LEU A 240 -21.99 21.33 -14.31
C LEU A 240 -23.00 20.43 -13.56
N GLN A 241 -23.42 19.31 -14.16
CA GLN A 241 -24.28 18.33 -13.52
C GLN A 241 -23.59 17.64 -12.33
N ALA A 242 -22.29 17.39 -12.41
CA ALA A 242 -21.50 16.86 -11.29
C ALA A 242 -21.38 17.90 -10.17
N LEU A 243 -21.15 19.17 -10.50
CA LEU A 243 -21.15 20.26 -9.50
C LEU A 243 -22.53 20.44 -8.84
N SER A 244 -23.61 20.21 -9.59
CA SER A 244 -24.98 20.26 -9.08
C SER A 244 -25.27 19.11 -8.11
N ALA A 245 -24.82 17.90 -8.45
CA ALA A 245 -24.88 16.75 -7.54
C ALA A 245 -24.03 17.00 -6.27
N GLN A 246 -22.84 17.59 -6.41
CA GLN A 246 -21.98 17.99 -5.28
C GLN A 246 -22.65 19.04 -4.39
N ALA A 247 -23.37 20.01 -4.96
CA ALA A 247 -24.12 21.00 -4.19
C ALA A 247 -25.24 20.36 -3.36
N ILE A 248 -26.02 19.43 -3.94
CA ILE A 248 -27.08 18.69 -3.24
C ILE A 248 -26.49 17.83 -2.11
N ALA A 249 -25.41 17.09 -2.39
CA ALA A 249 -24.73 16.26 -1.41
C ALA A 249 -24.13 17.11 -0.27
N ALA A 250 -23.49 18.23 -0.59
CA ALA A 250 -22.94 19.11 0.43
C ALA A 250 -24.04 19.75 1.29
N ARG A 251 -25.16 20.18 0.68
CA ARG A 251 -26.31 20.76 1.38
C ARG A 251 -26.94 19.76 2.35
N SER A 252 -27.18 18.54 1.88
CA SER A 252 -27.82 17.49 2.69
C SER A 252 -26.91 17.07 3.84
N TYR A 253 -25.61 16.88 3.59
CA TYR A 253 -24.62 16.56 4.62
C TYR A 253 -24.59 17.63 5.73
N ALA A 254 -24.51 18.91 5.34
CA ALA A 254 -24.40 20.01 6.29
C ALA A 254 -25.67 20.19 7.13
N LEU A 255 -26.86 20.01 6.54
CA LEU A 255 -28.14 20.10 7.23
C LEU A 255 -28.48 18.88 8.08
N ALA A 256 -27.92 17.71 7.78
CA ALA A 256 -28.02 16.50 8.61
C ALA A 256 -27.00 16.48 9.77
N GLY A 257 -26.15 17.50 9.89
CA GLY A 257 -25.12 17.61 10.92
C GLY A 257 -25.68 17.61 12.35
N SER A 258 -24.88 17.12 13.29
CA SER A 258 -25.21 17.14 14.72
C SER A 258 -24.57 18.34 15.41
N ALA A 259 -25.21 18.84 16.47
CA ALA A 259 -24.67 19.94 17.26
C ALA A 259 -23.30 19.57 17.86
N ARG A 260 -22.33 20.47 17.71
CA ARG A 260 -21.00 20.39 18.32
C ARG A 260 -21.04 20.97 19.74
N THR A 261 -19.99 20.73 20.53
CA THR A 261 -19.82 21.34 21.86
C THR A 261 -19.91 22.87 21.84
N SER A 262 -19.47 23.50 20.76
CA SER A 262 -19.60 24.94 20.50
C SER A 262 -21.03 25.41 20.22
N GLY A 263 -21.97 24.48 19.98
CA GLY A 263 -23.31 24.77 19.46
C GLY A 263 -23.37 24.99 17.94
N ALA A 264 -22.25 24.86 17.22
CA ALA A 264 -22.21 24.87 15.76
C ALA A 264 -22.80 23.56 15.18
N GLN A 265 -23.30 23.61 13.94
CA GLN A 265 -23.84 22.45 13.22
C GLN A 265 -22.75 21.69 12.43
N THR A 266 -21.66 22.38 12.08
CA THR A 266 -20.53 21.83 11.30
C THR A 266 -19.22 22.54 11.66
N CYS A 267 -18.12 22.14 11.01
CA CYS A 267 -16.78 22.69 11.19
C CYS A 267 -16.07 22.91 9.84
N ASP A 268 -14.98 23.68 9.84
CA ASP A 268 -14.27 24.15 8.65
C ASP A 268 -13.15 23.23 8.11
N THR A 269 -13.08 21.99 8.59
CA THR A 269 -12.02 21.02 8.25
C THR A 269 -12.56 19.78 7.56
N THR A 270 -11.67 18.91 7.09
CA THR A 270 -12.00 17.60 6.49
C THR A 270 -12.69 16.63 7.46
N ALA A 271 -12.73 16.93 8.77
CA ALA A 271 -13.59 16.20 9.71
C ALA A 271 -15.08 16.47 9.48
N CYS A 272 -15.40 17.59 8.83
CA CYS A 272 -16.73 17.99 8.41
C CYS A 272 -16.73 18.21 6.88
N GLN A 273 -16.59 19.46 6.43
CA GLN A 273 -16.40 19.84 5.03
C GLN A 273 -15.41 20.99 4.98
N VAL A 274 -14.59 21.07 3.92
CA VAL A 274 -13.60 22.14 3.82
C VAL A 274 -14.30 23.45 3.52
N TYR A 275 -14.32 24.36 4.51
CA TYR A 275 -14.96 25.67 4.40
C TYR A 275 -13.93 26.78 4.68
N LEU A 276 -13.61 27.58 3.66
CA LEU A 276 -12.55 28.60 3.77
C LEU A 276 -13.08 30.04 3.65
N GLY A 277 -14.40 30.25 3.69
CA GLY A 277 -15.03 31.55 3.46
C GLY A 277 -15.01 31.97 1.99
N ALA A 278 -15.22 33.28 1.75
CA ALA A 278 -15.45 33.84 0.43
C ALA A 278 -14.16 34.19 -0.33
N TYR A 279 -13.12 34.65 0.38
CA TYR A 279 -11.84 35.04 -0.23
C TYR A 279 -10.69 35.10 0.80
N GLU A 280 -9.47 35.06 0.29
CA GLU A 280 -8.25 35.39 1.03
C GLU A 280 -7.68 36.70 0.52
N TRP A 281 -7.19 37.55 1.40
CA TRP A 281 -6.55 38.81 1.04
C TRP A 281 -5.23 38.95 1.80
N PRO A 282 -4.09 38.63 1.14
CA PRO A 282 -2.77 38.85 1.71
C PRO A 282 -2.53 40.33 1.99
N TYR A 283 -1.92 40.66 3.14
CA TYR A 283 -1.57 42.06 3.43
C TYR A 283 -0.61 42.65 2.38
N SER A 284 0.17 41.80 1.72
CA SER A 284 1.16 42.19 0.71
C SER A 284 0.62 42.22 -0.73
N GLY A 285 -0.66 41.90 -0.97
CA GLY A 285 -1.06 41.53 -2.34
C GLY A 285 -2.54 41.63 -2.67
N VAL A 286 -2.89 40.94 -3.76
CA VAL A 286 -4.21 40.98 -4.39
C VAL A 286 -5.15 39.96 -3.76
N ARG A 287 -6.40 40.36 -3.56
CA ARG A 287 -7.48 39.49 -3.09
C ARG A 287 -7.66 38.29 -4.03
N LYS A 288 -7.71 37.10 -3.45
CA LYS A 288 -7.95 35.82 -4.13
C LYS A 288 -9.35 35.30 -3.78
N PRO A 289 -10.31 35.31 -4.72
CA PRO A 289 -11.62 34.72 -4.49
C PRO A 289 -11.49 33.22 -4.24
N LEU A 290 -12.30 32.72 -3.31
CA LEU A 290 -12.44 31.29 -3.02
C LEU A 290 -13.76 30.72 -3.53
N GLU A 291 -14.72 31.58 -3.85
CA GLU A 291 -15.95 31.26 -4.58
C GLU A 291 -15.71 31.27 -6.09
N ASP A 292 -16.52 30.53 -6.85
CA ASP A 292 -16.44 30.47 -8.32
C ASP A 292 -17.83 30.45 -8.94
N TYR A 293 -18.03 31.26 -9.98
CA TYR A 293 -19.32 31.46 -10.62
C TYR A 293 -19.94 30.18 -11.20
N ARG A 294 -19.12 29.18 -11.57
CA ARG A 294 -19.59 27.89 -12.09
C ARG A 294 -20.21 27.04 -10.99
N SER A 295 -19.54 26.93 -9.84
CA SER A 295 -20.13 26.29 -8.65
C SER A 295 -21.32 27.08 -8.13
N ASP A 296 -21.29 28.41 -8.17
CA ASP A 296 -22.42 29.24 -7.75
C ASP A 296 -23.66 29.02 -8.61
N ARG A 297 -23.46 28.80 -9.92
CA ARG A 297 -24.54 28.43 -10.83
C ARG A 297 -25.16 27.10 -10.42
N ALA A 298 -24.35 26.06 -10.17
CA ALA A 298 -24.83 24.76 -9.71
C ALA A 298 -25.57 24.83 -8.36
N ILE A 299 -25.08 25.65 -7.43
CA ILE A 299 -25.74 25.91 -6.13
C ILE A 299 -27.12 26.54 -6.35
N ARG A 300 -27.21 27.60 -7.16
CA ARG A 300 -28.48 28.28 -7.46
C ARG A 300 -29.47 27.37 -8.19
N GLU A 301 -29.03 26.60 -9.17
CA GLU A 301 -29.90 25.69 -9.95
C GLU A 301 -30.45 24.53 -9.09
N THR A 302 -29.81 24.23 -7.96
CA THR A 302 -30.22 23.17 -7.02
C THR A 302 -30.67 23.71 -5.65
N ALA A 303 -31.01 25.00 -5.57
CA ALA A 303 -31.34 25.66 -4.31
C ALA A 303 -32.44 24.91 -3.54
N GLY A 304 -32.22 24.68 -2.24
CA GLY A 304 -33.16 23.96 -1.38
C GLY A 304 -33.38 22.48 -1.70
N GLN A 305 -32.62 21.89 -2.64
CA GLN A 305 -32.69 20.45 -2.94
C GLN A 305 -31.76 19.63 -2.04
N VAL A 306 -32.30 18.59 -1.41
CA VAL A 306 -31.61 17.69 -0.47
C VAL A 306 -32.07 16.24 -0.65
N MET A 307 -31.25 15.29 -0.22
CA MET A 307 -31.63 13.89 -0.13
C MET A 307 -32.34 13.62 1.20
N ARG A 308 -33.46 12.88 1.18
CA ARG A 308 -34.21 12.49 2.39
C ARG A 308 -34.41 10.99 2.48
N THR A 309 -34.30 10.47 3.70
CA THR A 309 -34.63 9.07 4.00
C THR A 309 -36.13 8.82 3.85
N ALA A 310 -36.54 7.55 3.82
CA ALA A 310 -37.96 7.18 3.81
C ALA A 310 -38.74 7.73 5.02
N ALA A 311 -38.06 7.98 6.15
CA ALA A 311 -38.63 8.61 7.34
C ALA A 311 -38.73 10.14 7.24
N GLY A 312 -38.33 10.75 6.13
CA GLY A 312 -38.40 12.20 5.88
C GLY A 312 -37.24 13.02 6.44
N ALA A 313 -36.32 12.41 7.19
CA ALA A 313 -35.12 13.08 7.69
C ALA A 313 -34.14 13.41 6.53
N ILE A 314 -33.44 14.53 6.61
CA ILE A 314 -32.35 14.85 5.66
C ILE A 314 -31.24 13.82 5.84
N ALA A 315 -30.82 13.20 4.75
CA ALA A 315 -29.80 12.17 4.75
C ALA A 315 -28.40 12.76 4.86
N ARG A 316 -27.53 12.11 5.65
CA ARG A 316 -26.12 12.44 5.74
C ARG A 316 -25.37 11.89 4.52
N THR A 317 -25.40 12.64 3.44
CA THR A 317 -24.82 12.26 2.12
C THR A 317 -23.31 12.45 2.11
N GLU A 318 -22.58 11.45 2.63
CA GLU A 318 -21.13 11.39 2.52
C GLU A 318 -20.68 11.33 1.05
N PHE A 319 -19.46 11.77 0.78
CA PHE A 319 -18.84 11.69 -0.54
C PHE A 319 -17.32 11.62 -0.42
N SER A 320 -16.65 11.12 -1.46
CA SER A 320 -15.19 11.04 -1.50
C SER A 320 -14.65 11.27 -2.91
N SER A 321 -13.35 11.51 -3.05
CA SER A 321 -12.76 11.86 -4.34
C SER A 321 -13.00 10.79 -5.41
N SER A 322 -12.65 9.53 -5.12
CA SER A 322 -12.85 8.41 -6.03
C SER A 322 -13.24 7.16 -5.26
N THR A 323 -14.24 6.45 -5.76
CA THR A 323 -14.77 5.21 -5.17
C THR A 323 -13.84 4.03 -5.45
N GLY A 324 -13.01 4.12 -6.50
CA GLY A 324 -12.20 3.01 -7.00
C GLY A 324 -13.03 2.04 -7.85
N GLY A 325 -14.25 2.42 -8.22
CA GLY A 325 -15.21 1.67 -9.05
C GLY A 325 -16.39 1.08 -8.28
N TRP A 326 -16.42 1.13 -6.95
CA TRP A 326 -17.55 0.66 -6.13
C TRP A 326 -17.70 1.50 -4.87
N THR A 327 -18.93 1.84 -4.51
CA THR A 327 -19.21 2.45 -3.20
C THR A 327 -19.20 1.40 -2.08
N THR A 328 -19.08 1.88 -0.84
CA THR A 328 -19.09 1.06 0.37
C THR A 328 -19.87 1.77 1.49
N GLY A 329 -20.09 1.06 2.60
CA GLY A 329 -20.80 1.55 3.76
C GLY A 329 -22.16 0.90 3.96
N THR A 330 -22.94 1.46 4.88
CA THR A 330 -24.24 0.93 5.31
C THR A 330 -25.40 1.92 5.17
N SER A 331 -25.10 3.22 5.07
CA SER A 331 -26.11 4.28 4.97
C SER A 331 -26.85 4.29 3.63
N PHE A 332 -26.20 3.79 2.59
CA PHE A 332 -26.70 3.75 1.22
C PHE A 332 -26.44 2.37 0.63
N THR A 333 -27.20 2.01 -0.39
CA THR A 333 -26.96 0.79 -1.16
C THR A 333 -25.59 0.89 -1.82
N ASN A 334 -24.76 -0.13 -1.65
CA ASN A 334 -23.47 -0.18 -2.34
C ASN A 334 -23.72 -0.43 -3.82
N VAL A 335 -23.18 0.43 -4.68
CA VAL A 335 -23.39 0.43 -6.13
C VAL A 335 -22.06 0.43 -6.86
N GLU A 336 -22.07 -0.17 -8.04
CA GLU A 336 -20.97 -0.01 -8.99
C GLU A 336 -20.92 1.45 -9.48
N ASP A 337 -19.70 1.99 -9.54
CA ASP A 337 -19.43 3.35 -9.99
C ASP A 337 -18.63 3.31 -11.28
N LEU A 338 -19.34 3.12 -12.39
CA LEU A 338 -18.77 3.11 -13.74
C LEU A 338 -18.23 4.48 -14.16
N GLY A 339 -18.78 5.57 -13.60
CA GLY A 339 -18.31 6.93 -13.82
C GLY A 339 -16.89 7.14 -13.30
N ASP A 340 -16.49 6.43 -12.23
CA ASP A 340 -15.16 6.51 -11.64
C ASP A 340 -14.05 6.05 -12.61
N ALA A 341 -14.41 5.32 -13.68
CA ALA A 341 -13.53 4.89 -14.75
C ALA A 341 -13.20 5.96 -15.80
N THR A 342 -13.75 7.18 -15.68
CA THR A 342 -13.45 8.30 -16.57
C THR A 342 -11.94 8.56 -16.69
N SER A 343 -11.47 8.94 -17.88
CA SER A 343 -10.06 9.29 -18.14
C SER A 343 -9.61 10.53 -17.36
N LEU A 344 -10.55 11.31 -16.85
CA LEU A 344 -10.33 12.49 -16.03
C LEU A 344 -9.95 12.16 -14.58
N ASN A 345 -10.03 10.89 -14.15
CA ASN A 345 -9.77 10.47 -12.77
C ASN A 345 -8.33 9.96 -12.57
N PRO A 346 -7.39 10.79 -12.05
CA PRO A 346 -6.03 10.34 -11.74
C PRO A 346 -5.97 9.44 -10.50
N ASN A 347 -7.05 9.38 -9.71
CA ASN A 347 -7.08 8.75 -8.40
C ASN A 347 -7.64 7.32 -8.44
N ARG A 348 -8.02 6.83 -9.63
CA ARG A 348 -8.60 5.50 -9.79
C ARG A 348 -7.64 4.37 -9.41
N GLY A 349 -6.34 4.54 -9.68
CA GLY A 349 -5.28 3.60 -9.32
C GLY A 349 -4.10 4.34 -8.69
N TRP A 350 -3.45 3.71 -7.72
CA TRP A 350 -2.29 4.27 -7.05
C TRP A 350 -1.34 3.18 -6.55
N ALA A 351 -0.08 3.54 -6.35
CA ALA A 351 0.91 2.69 -5.71
C ALA A 351 1.73 3.52 -4.70
N LYS A 352 2.08 2.91 -3.56
CA LYS A 352 2.92 3.52 -2.52
C LYS A 352 3.90 2.50 -1.95
N GLY A 353 5.20 2.75 -2.12
CA GLY A 353 6.27 2.00 -1.46
C GLY A 353 6.54 2.56 -0.06
N LEU A 354 6.61 1.68 0.94
CA LEU A 354 7.00 1.99 2.31
C LEU A 354 7.96 0.92 2.82
N THR A 355 9.01 1.33 3.52
CA THR A 355 9.92 0.35 4.15
C THR A 355 9.22 -0.39 5.29
N VAL A 356 9.65 -1.60 5.59
CA VAL A 356 9.02 -2.42 6.64
C VAL A 356 9.10 -1.73 8.01
N SER A 357 10.20 -1.03 8.33
CA SER A 357 10.29 -0.28 9.58
C SER A 357 9.32 0.91 9.65
N ALA A 358 9.09 1.61 8.53
CA ALA A 358 8.11 2.69 8.46
C ALA A 358 6.69 2.17 8.65
N VAL A 359 6.36 1.02 8.05
CA VAL A 359 5.08 0.34 8.27
C VAL A 359 4.92 -0.09 9.73
N SER A 360 5.93 -0.72 10.31
CA SER A 360 5.94 -1.17 11.72
C SER A 360 5.66 -0.01 12.68
N SER A 361 6.40 1.08 12.50
CA SER A 361 6.31 2.27 13.35
C SER A 361 4.95 2.95 13.24
N ALA A 362 4.49 3.18 12.00
CA ALA A 362 3.21 3.84 11.75
C ALA A 362 2.01 3.01 12.25
N LEU A 363 2.06 1.68 12.11
CA LEU A 363 1.02 0.80 12.62
C LEU A 363 1.11 0.56 14.14
N GLY A 364 2.21 0.93 14.79
CA GLY A 364 2.41 0.69 16.22
C GLY A 364 2.53 -0.80 16.55
N VAL A 365 3.15 -1.56 15.66
CA VAL A 365 3.38 -3.01 15.79
C VAL A 365 4.87 -3.30 15.93
N GLY A 366 5.21 -4.45 16.53
CA GLY A 366 6.60 -4.93 16.58
C GLY A 366 7.16 -5.22 15.20
N GLN A 367 8.47 -5.52 15.13
CA GLN A 367 9.16 -5.80 13.87
C GLN A 367 8.40 -6.86 13.07
N ILE A 368 7.99 -6.51 11.84
CA ILE A 368 7.05 -7.30 11.06
C ILE A 368 7.75 -8.55 10.50
N ALA A 369 7.23 -9.72 10.88
CA ALA A 369 7.59 -11.01 10.30
C ALA A 369 6.73 -11.36 9.07
N SER A 370 5.44 -11.00 9.09
CA SER A 370 4.57 -11.09 7.93
C SER A 370 3.40 -10.11 8.04
N ILE A 371 2.87 -9.69 6.89
CA ILE A 371 1.69 -8.83 6.79
C ILE A 371 0.87 -9.29 5.59
N ALA A 372 -0.44 -9.46 5.79
CA ALA A 372 -1.34 -9.92 4.74
C ALA A 372 -2.72 -9.30 4.88
N VAL A 373 -3.37 -9.05 3.75
CA VAL A 373 -4.81 -8.78 3.71
C VAL A 373 -5.54 -10.11 3.95
N THR A 374 -6.33 -10.18 5.02
CA THR A 374 -7.06 -11.40 5.43
C THR A 374 -8.56 -11.29 5.27
N GLY A 375 -9.09 -10.07 5.12
CA GLY A 375 -10.53 -9.82 4.93
C GLY A 375 -10.81 -8.73 3.92
N ARG A 376 -11.88 -8.90 3.13
CA ARG A 376 -12.38 -7.91 2.18
C ARG A 376 -13.91 -7.87 2.14
N ASN A 377 -14.46 -6.79 1.62
CA ASN A 377 -15.92 -6.58 1.57
C ASN A 377 -16.64 -7.28 0.39
N GLY A 378 -15.90 -7.87 -0.55
CA GLY A 378 -16.46 -8.63 -1.68
C GLY A 378 -16.94 -7.78 -2.87
N LEU A 379 -16.66 -6.47 -2.90
CA LEU A 379 -17.18 -5.56 -3.92
C LEU A 379 -16.10 -5.13 -4.92
N GLY A 380 -16.19 -5.62 -6.17
CA GLY A 380 -15.30 -5.25 -7.27
C GLY A 380 -13.98 -6.04 -7.32
N PRO A 381 -13.00 -5.59 -8.13
CA PRO A 381 -11.72 -6.27 -8.31
C PRO A 381 -10.96 -6.53 -7.01
N ASP A 382 -10.15 -7.59 -7.02
CA ASP A 382 -9.38 -8.08 -5.87
C ASP A 382 -10.24 -8.47 -4.65
N GLY A 383 -11.56 -8.56 -4.79
CA GLY A 383 -12.49 -8.76 -3.69
C GLY A 383 -12.83 -7.48 -2.92
N GLY A 384 -12.43 -6.30 -3.42
CA GLY A 384 -12.85 -5.01 -2.89
C GLY A 384 -11.98 -4.43 -1.77
N ARG A 385 -12.59 -3.51 -1.01
CA ARG A 385 -11.95 -2.80 0.10
C ARG A 385 -11.57 -3.77 1.22
N VAL A 386 -10.41 -3.53 1.81
CA VAL A 386 -9.84 -4.34 2.88
C VAL A 386 -10.62 -4.11 4.16
N THR A 387 -11.19 -5.18 4.71
CA THR A 387 -11.83 -5.16 6.04
C THR A 387 -10.85 -5.55 7.13
N GLU A 388 -9.86 -6.39 6.82
CA GLU A 388 -8.87 -6.86 7.78
C GLU A 388 -7.47 -7.06 7.16
N VAL A 389 -6.46 -6.59 7.89
CA VAL A 389 -5.04 -6.89 7.69
C VAL A 389 -4.52 -7.57 8.93
N THR A 390 -3.89 -8.73 8.77
CA THR A 390 -3.18 -9.42 9.84
C THR A 390 -1.69 -9.14 9.74
N VAL A 391 -1.10 -8.68 10.85
CA VAL A 391 0.34 -8.47 11.01
C VAL A 391 0.86 -9.45 12.06
N ARG A 392 1.87 -10.24 11.72
CA ARG A 392 2.63 -11.05 12.66
C ARG A 392 3.99 -10.39 12.90
N ALA A 393 4.35 -10.17 14.16
CA ALA A 393 5.65 -9.68 14.55
C ALA A 393 6.65 -10.83 14.74
N THR A 394 7.95 -10.54 14.68
CA THR A 394 9.04 -11.51 14.87
C THR A 394 9.07 -12.14 16.26
N ASP A 395 8.44 -11.49 17.26
CA ASP A 395 8.24 -12.04 18.61
C ASP A 395 6.99 -12.93 18.73
N GLY A 396 6.33 -13.24 17.62
CA GLY A 396 5.17 -14.12 17.53
C GLY A 396 3.82 -13.44 17.75
N ARG A 397 3.79 -12.16 18.17
CA ARG A 397 2.53 -11.42 18.37
C ARG A 397 1.78 -11.25 17.04
N VAL A 398 0.47 -11.50 17.07
CA VAL A 398 -0.42 -11.30 15.92
C VAL A 398 -1.37 -10.14 16.22
N THR A 399 -1.49 -9.20 15.28
CA THR A 399 -2.38 -8.03 15.38
C THR A 399 -3.28 -7.99 14.15
N ALA A 400 -4.60 -7.98 14.35
CA ALA A 400 -5.58 -7.71 13.30
C ALA A 400 -5.92 -6.21 13.31
N LEU A 401 -5.87 -5.59 12.13
CA LEU A 401 -6.15 -4.16 11.93
C LEU A 401 -7.20 -4.01 10.83
N SER A 402 -8.11 -3.04 10.98
CA SER A 402 -9.01 -2.71 9.88
C SER A 402 -8.26 -2.05 8.72
N GLY A 403 -8.73 -2.24 7.48
CA GLY A 403 -8.16 -1.53 6.32
C GLY A 403 -8.21 -0.01 6.48
N ALA A 404 -9.25 0.52 7.12
CA ALA A 404 -9.36 1.95 7.44
C ALA A 404 -8.26 2.43 8.41
N THR A 405 -7.91 1.63 9.42
CA THR A 405 -6.80 1.92 10.34
C THR A 405 -5.47 1.92 9.61
N VAL A 406 -5.23 0.92 8.75
CA VAL A 406 -4.00 0.82 7.95
C VAL A 406 -3.88 2.01 7.00
N ARG A 407 -4.95 2.34 6.26
CA ARG A 407 -5.02 3.51 5.40
C ARG A 407 -4.64 4.79 6.14
N ALA A 408 -5.27 5.04 7.30
CA ALA A 408 -5.06 6.26 8.06
C ALA A 408 -3.62 6.37 8.58
N ARG A 409 -3.10 5.29 9.18
CA ARG A 409 -1.76 5.27 9.78
C ARG A 409 -0.63 5.32 8.75
N LEU A 410 -0.81 4.67 7.59
CA LEU A 410 0.19 4.65 6.52
C LEU A 410 0.03 5.79 5.51
N GLY A 411 -1.02 6.61 5.64
CA GLY A 411 -1.35 7.68 4.69
C GLY A 411 -1.60 7.15 3.28
N LEU A 412 -2.40 6.09 3.16
CA LEU A 412 -2.83 5.54 1.87
C LEU A 412 -4.05 6.32 1.34
N ASN A 413 -4.24 6.33 0.03
CA ASN A 413 -5.35 7.05 -0.59
C ASN A 413 -6.71 6.44 -0.18
N SER A 414 -6.79 5.10 -0.12
CA SER A 414 -7.99 4.35 0.26
C SER A 414 -7.64 3.09 1.07
N ASP A 415 -8.67 2.44 1.61
CA ASP A 415 -8.59 1.09 2.19
C ASP A 415 -8.81 0.00 1.11
N TRP A 416 -8.83 0.36 -0.17
CA TRP A 416 -8.81 -0.60 -1.27
C TRP A 416 -7.38 -0.78 -1.75
N PHE A 417 -6.68 -1.75 -1.17
CA PHE A 417 -5.31 -2.07 -1.56
C PHE A 417 -5.00 -3.57 -1.50
N SER A 418 -3.90 -3.91 -2.13
CA SER A 418 -3.17 -5.16 -2.03
C SER A 418 -1.74 -4.85 -1.61
N ILE A 419 -1.08 -5.81 -0.96
CA ILE A 419 0.29 -5.66 -0.47
C ILE A 419 1.17 -6.59 -1.28
N SER A 420 2.21 -6.04 -1.89
CA SER A 420 3.26 -6.80 -2.56
C SER A 420 4.63 -6.47 -1.95
N GLY A 421 5.59 -7.37 -2.16
CA GLY A 421 6.88 -7.33 -1.48
C GLY A 421 6.99 -8.43 -0.44
N THR A 422 8.22 -8.73 -0.02
CA THR A 422 8.52 -9.80 0.93
C THR A 422 9.12 -9.19 2.18
N THR A 423 8.59 -9.54 3.35
CA THR A 423 9.17 -9.19 4.64
C THR A 423 10.30 -10.16 5.02
N PRO A 424 11.25 -9.77 5.89
CA PRO A 424 12.33 -10.66 6.30
C PRO A 424 11.86 -11.98 6.92
N GLY A 425 10.76 -11.97 7.68
CA GLY A 425 10.17 -13.19 8.24
C GLY A 425 9.60 -14.13 7.17
N GLN A 426 8.85 -13.59 6.21
CA GLN A 426 8.35 -14.37 5.06
C GLN A 426 9.49 -14.97 4.24
N ALA A 427 10.54 -14.20 3.95
CA ALA A 427 11.71 -14.71 3.25
C ALA A 427 12.41 -15.83 4.04
N SER A 428 12.62 -15.62 5.35
CA SER A 428 13.24 -16.61 6.24
C SER A 428 12.43 -17.90 6.34
N ALA A 429 11.09 -17.81 6.40
CA ALA A 429 10.18 -18.95 6.45
C ALA A 429 10.34 -19.86 5.22
N VAL A 430 10.39 -19.24 4.03
CA VAL A 430 10.59 -19.95 2.76
C VAL A 430 11.97 -20.61 2.71
N VAL A 431 13.03 -19.94 3.15
CA VAL A 431 14.38 -20.52 3.19
C VAL A 431 14.43 -21.73 4.15
N LYS A 432 13.87 -21.62 5.35
CA LYS A 432 13.80 -22.73 6.32
C LYS A 432 13.05 -23.93 5.75
N ALA A 433 11.91 -23.66 5.10
CA ALA A 433 11.11 -24.66 4.41
C ALA A 433 11.91 -25.38 3.32
N LEU A 434 12.60 -24.62 2.46
CA LEU A 434 13.40 -25.19 1.36
C LEU A 434 14.55 -26.04 1.87
N TYR A 435 15.25 -25.61 2.92
CA TYR A 435 16.31 -26.41 3.54
C TYR A 435 15.76 -27.74 4.07
N GLN A 436 14.62 -27.73 4.75
CA GLN A 436 14.02 -28.95 5.27
C GLN A 436 13.53 -29.88 4.15
N ASP A 437 12.83 -29.35 3.15
CA ASP A 437 12.19 -30.15 2.09
C ASP A 437 13.19 -30.62 1.02
N VAL A 438 14.21 -29.82 0.72
CA VAL A 438 15.21 -30.10 -0.30
C VAL A 438 16.42 -30.82 0.30
N LEU A 439 16.93 -30.37 1.45
CA LEU A 439 18.18 -30.91 2.01
C LEU A 439 17.96 -31.84 3.21
N GLY A 440 16.73 -31.92 3.74
CA GLY A 440 16.42 -32.78 4.88
C GLY A 440 16.97 -32.27 6.22
N ARG A 441 17.37 -31.00 6.30
CA ARG A 441 17.95 -30.39 7.51
C ARG A 441 17.60 -28.92 7.66
N ALA A 442 17.83 -28.35 8.84
CA ALA A 442 17.75 -26.91 9.05
C ALA A 442 18.94 -26.15 8.41
N PRO A 443 18.73 -24.89 7.97
CA PRO A 443 19.83 -24.03 7.55
C PRO A 443 20.72 -23.64 8.73
N ASP A 444 22.03 -23.53 8.48
CA ASP A 444 22.92 -22.81 9.39
C ASP A 444 22.69 -21.29 9.30
N ALA A 445 23.28 -20.53 10.23
CA ALA A 445 23.05 -19.09 10.34
C ALA A 445 23.48 -18.33 9.06
N ALA A 446 24.58 -18.75 8.41
CA ALA A 446 25.09 -18.08 7.21
C ALA A 446 24.19 -18.38 6.00
N GLY A 447 23.79 -19.64 5.82
CA GLY A 447 22.87 -20.06 4.76
C GLY A 447 21.51 -19.39 4.90
N LEU A 448 20.96 -19.32 6.12
CA LEU A 448 19.70 -18.65 6.37
C LEU A 448 19.78 -17.16 6.02
N ALA A 449 20.80 -16.45 6.51
CA ALA A 449 20.97 -15.02 6.27
C ALA A 449 21.19 -14.72 4.77
N GLY A 450 22.06 -15.48 4.11
CA GLY A 450 22.40 -15.28 2.69
C GLY A 450 21.20 -15.45 1.77
N TRP A 451 20.48 -16.57 1.88
CA TRP A 451 19.31 -16.82 1.04
C TRP A 451 18.13 -15.91 1.37
N THR A 452 17.95 -15.54 2.65
CA THR A 452 16.92 -14.57 3.04
C THR A 452 17.19 -13.23 2.36
N ASN A 453 18.43 -12.74 2.42
CA ASN A 453 18.80 -11.48 1.77
C ASN A 453 18.64 -11.55 0.25
N GLN A 454 19.05 -12.66 -0.37
CA GLN A 454 18.89 -12.85 -1.82
C GLN A 454 17.41 -12.78 -2.23
N LEU A 455 16.50 -13.33 -1.42
CA LEU A 455 15.07 -13.27 -1.69
C LEU A 455 14.51 -11.86 -1.54
N LEU A 456 14.95 -11.12 -0.51
CA LEU A 456 14.54 -9.73 -0.30
C LEU A 456 14.99 -8.81 -1.45
N VAL A 457 16.20 -9.02 -1.96
CA VAL A 457 16.76 -8.24 -3.07
C VAL A 457 16.09 -8.58 -4.40
N THR A 458 15.91 -9.88 -4.70
CA THR A 458 15.39 -10.29 -6.01
C THR A 458 13.87 -10.24 -6.10
N GLY A 459 13.17 -10.35 -4.97
CA GLY A 459 11.72 -10.56 -4.92
C GLY A 459 11.27 -11.82 -5.67
N ASN A 460 12.20 -12.70 -6.08
CA ASN A 460 11.94 -13.84 -6.94
C ASN A 460 12.29 -15.14 -6.22
N PRO A 461 11.28 -15.89 -5.75
CA PRO A 461 11.51 -17.13 -5.01
C PRO A 461 12.18 -18.23 -5.83
N GLN A 462 12.03 -18.19 -7.15
CA GLN A 462 12.63 -19.15 -8.06
C GLN A 462 14.16 -19.10 -7.97
N VAL A 463 14.74 -17.92 -7.72
CA VAL A 463 16.19 -17.75 -7.61
C VAL A 463 16.73 -18.52 -6.41
N VAL A 464 16.08 -18.38 -5.25
CA VAL A 464 16.49 -19.06 -4.02
C VAL A 464 16.21 -20.56 -4.09
N THR A 465 15.04 -20.95 -4.62
CA THR A 465 14.69 -22.36 -4.78
C THR A 465 15.68 -23.09 -5.68
N ASN A 466 15.99 -22.54 -6.85
CA ASN A 466 16.96 -23.13 -7.77
C ASN A 466 18.35 -23.17 -7.15
N GLY A 467 18.76 -22.13 -6.41
CA GLY A 467 20.05 -22.12 -5.71
C GLY A 467 20.22 -23.28 -4.72
N ILE A 468 19.15 -23.69 -4.06
CA ILE A 468 19.15 -24.82 -3.10
C ILE A 468 18.98 -26.17 -3.82
N VAL A 469 18.05 -26.26 -4.79
CA VAL A 469 17.75 -27.51 -5.53
C VAL A 469 18.93 -27.98 -6.38
N TYR A 470 19.66 -27.06 -7.02
CA TYR A 470 20.85 -27.37 -7.80
C TYR A 470 22.14 -27.30 -6.97
N SER A 471 22.04 -27.24 -5.63
CA SER A 471 23.21 -27.17 -4.78
C SER A 471 24.03 -28.47 -4.80
N PRO A 472 25.36 -28.38 -4.66
CA PRO A 472 26.22 -29.55 -4.51
C PRO A 472 25.76 -30.52 -3.41
N GLU A 473 25.21 -29.96 -2.33
CA GLU A 473 24.68 -30.72 -1.22
C GLU A 473 23.45 -31.54 -1.61
N ARG A 474 22.46 -30.92 -2.28
CA ARG A 474 21.29 -31.65 -2.78
C ARG A 474 21.72 -32.77 -3.72
N ILE A 475 22.63 -32.48 -4.65
CA ILE A 475 23.16 -33.49 -5.58
C ILE A 475 23.79 -34.66 -4.81
N ALA A 476 24.60 -34.39 -3.78
CA ALA A 476 25.19 -35.43 -2.96
C ALA A 476 24.14 -36.28 -2.21
N THR A 477 23.09 -35.65 -1.66
CA THR A 477 22.00 -36.39 -0.98
C THR A 477 21.23 -37.30 -1.93
N LEU A 478 21.01 -36.89 -3.18
CA LEU A 478 20.37 -37.71 -4.20
C LEU A 478 21.25 -38.91 -4.56
N ILE A 479 22.56 -38.70 -4.77
CA ILE A 479 23.51 -39.78 -5.06
C ILE A 479 23.56 -40.79 -3.92
N ALA A 480 23.65 -40.31 -2.67
CA ALA A 480 23.67 -41.16 -1.49
C ALA A 480 22.37 -41.97 -1.33
N ALA A 481 21.21 -41.40 -1.67
CA ALA A 481 19.94 -42.13 -1.64
C ALA A 481 19.93 -43.30 -2.64
N GLU A 482 20.40 -43.07 -3.87
CA GLU A 482 20.47 -44.13 -4.88
C GLU A 482 21.51 -45.22 -4.54
N TYR A 483 22.66 -44.84 -3.97
CA TYR A 483 23.66 -45.80 -3.48
C TYR A 483 23.12 -46.67 -2.33
N ARG A 484 22.43 -46.06 -1.37
CA ARG A 484 21.79 -46.82 -0.28
C ARG A 484 20.70 -47.76 -0.81
N GLY A 485 19.92 -47.33 -1.79
CA GLY A 485 18.88 -48.16 -2.41
C GLY A 485 19.44 -49.32 -3.24
N ALA A 486 20.52 -49.10 -3.98
CA ALA A 486 21.06 -50.09 -4.92
C ALA A 486 22.13 -51.01 -4.32
N LEU A 487 22.95 -50.47 -3.40
CA LEU A 487 24.20 -51.08 -2.92
C LEU A 487 24.27 -51.21 -1.40
N HIS A 488 23.28 -50.71 -0.67
CA HIS A 488 23.21 -50.73 0.81
C HIS A 488 24.43 -50.10 1.51
N ARG A 489 25.08 -49.12 0.87
CA ARG A 489 26.22 -48.38 1.42
C ARG A 489 26.23 -46.93 0.95
N GLU A 490 27.10 -46.12 1.55
CA GLU A 490 27.37 -44.76 1.09
C GLU A 490 28.33 -44.74 -0.13
N PRO A 491 28.26 -43.71 -0.99
CA PRO A 491 29.20 -43.55 -2.08
C PRO A 491 30.59 -43.18 -1.56
N GLU A 492 31.61 -43.80 -2.15
CA GLU A 492 33.00 -43.38 -1.96
C GLU A 492 33.27 -42.01 -2.61
N ALA A 493 34.29 -41.30 -2.13
CA ALA A 493 34.58 -39.92 -2.55
C ALA A 493 34.74 -39.76 -4.07
N GLY A 494 35.41 -40.70 -4.73
CA GLY A 494 35.58 -40.70 -6.19
C GLY A 494 34.27 -40.92 -6.95
N GLY A 495 33.47 -41.89 -6.52
CA GLY A 495 32.16 -42.17 -7.09
C GLY A 495 31.19 -40.99 -6.94
N LEU A 496 31.14 -40.40 -5.75
CA LEU A 496 30.33 -39.21 -5.48
C LEU A 496 30.69 -38.05 -6.41
N GLN A 497 31.99 -37.76 -6.58
CA GLN A 497 32.45 -36.67 -7.43
C GLN A 497 32.12 -36.92 -8.91
N ASN A 498 32.27 -38.16 -9.39
CA ASN A 498 31.95 -38.51 -10.77
C ASN A 498 30.46 -38.37 -11.07
N TRP A 499 29.60 -38.90 -10.20
CA TRP A 499 28.15 -38.78 -10.36
C TRP A 499 27.67 -37.34 -10.24
N ARG A 500 28.29 -36.56 -9.34
CA ARG A 500 27.98 -35.13 -9.22
C ARG A 500 28.23 -34.39 -10.53
N LEU A 501 29.42 -34.55 -11.12
CA LEU A 501 29.75 -33.93 -12.41
C LEU A 501 28.84 -34.41 -13.54
N TYR A 502 28.29 -35.62 -13.44
CA TYR A 502 27.34 -36.14 -14.41
C TYR A 502 25.98 -35.43 -14.32
N LEU A 503 25.45 -35.28 -13.10
CA LEU A 503 24.21 -34.56 -12.84
C LEU A 503 24.33 -33.06 -13.13
N GLU A 504 25.47 -32.43 -12.81
CA GLU A 504 25.74 -31.01 -13.12
C GLU A 504 25.72 -30.71 -14.64
N ARG A 505 25.93 -31.73 -15.50
CA ARG A 505 25.85 -31.60 -16.96
C ARG A 505 24.45 -31.83 -17.54
N GLY A 506 23.44 -31.99 -16.68
CA GLY A 506 22.03 -32.12 -17.09
C GLY A 506 21.49 -33.55 -17.10
N ALA A 507 22.25 -34.54 -16.61
CA ALA A 507 21.71 -35.88 -16.37
C ALA A 507 20.69 -35.84 -15.21
N GLY A 508 19.66 -36.69 -15.29
CA GLY A 508 18.63 -36.84 -14.28
C GLY A 508 18.94 -37.92 -13.24
N VAL A 509 18.11 -38.01 -12.19
CA VAL A 509 18.21 -39.10 -11.22
C VAL A 509 17.95 -40.45 -11.90
N SER A 510 17.10 -40.49 -12.92
CA SER A 510 16.90 -41.71 -13.70
C SER A 510 18.17 -42.17 -14.45
N ASP A 511 19.04 -41.26 -14.89
CA ASP A 511 20.32 -41.61 -15.51
C ASP A 511 21.32 -42.14 -14.47
N LEU A 512 21.34 -41.53 -13.28
CA LEU A 512 22.09 -42.04 -12.13
C LEU A 512 21.63 -43.45 -11.74
N GLN A 513 20.32 -43.68 -11.69
CA GLN A 513 19.74 -45.00 -11.41
C GLN A 513 20.20 -46.04 -12.44
N VAL A 514 20.19 -45.70 -13.73
CA VAL A 514 20.73 -46.58 -14.79
C VAL A 514 22.19 -46.95 -14.51
N GLY A 515 23.02 -45.99 -14.12
CA GLY A 515 24.41 -46.22 -13.80
C GLY A 515 24.65 -47.12 -12.59
N VAL A 516 23.98 -46.83 -11.46
CA VAL A 516 24.23 -47.50 -10.18
C VAL A 516 23.60 -48.89 -10.15
N TYR A 517 22.34 -49.03 -10.57
CA TYR A 517 21.63 -50.32 -10.47
C TYR A 517 22.08 -51.33 -11.53
N SER A 518 22.63 -50.89 -12.67
CA SER A 518 23.16 -51.83 -13.69
C SER A 518 24.52 -52.47 -13.30
N SER A 519 25.14 -51.98 -12.22
CA SER A 519 26.43 -52.45 -11.74
C SER A 519 26.38 -53.92 -11.28
N GLN A 520 27.54 -54.59 -11.34
CA GLN A 520 27.67 -55.95 -10.81
C GLN A 520 27.44 -55.99 -9.28
N GLU A 521 27.81 -54.91 -8.58
CA GLU A 521 27.60 -54.79 -7.15
C GLU A 521 26.10 -54.80 -6.81
N SER A 522 25.28 -54.05 -7.53
CA SER A 522 23.82 -54.07 -7.33
C SER A 522 23.22 -55.45 -7.57
N LEU A 523 23.66 -56.19 -8.60
CA LEU A 523 23.23 -57.58 -8.83
C LEU A 523 23.56 -58.49 -7.64
N ASN A 524 24.73 -58.32 -7.04
CA ASN A 524 25.14 -59.10 -5.88
C ASN A 524 24.34 -58.72 -4.64
N VAL A 525 24.15 -57.41 -4.39
CA VAL A 525 23.48 -56.89 -3.18
C VAL A 525 21.98 -57.14 -3.20
N LEU A 526 21.29 -56.81 -4.30
CA LEU A 526 19.83 -56.93 -4.40
C LEU A 526 19.38 -58.33 -4.85
N GLY A 527 20.21 -59.05 -5.59
CA GLY A 527 19.86 -60.34 -6.19
C GLY A 527 20.62 -61.54 -5.67
N GLY A 528 21.65 -61.37 -4.85
CA GLY A 528 22.55 -62.48 -4.47
C GLY A 528 23.28 -63.08 -5.68
N GLY A 529 23.41 -62.34 -6.78
CA GLY A 529 23.93 -62.84 -8.06
C GLY A 529 22.84 -63.35 -9.03
N ASP A 530 21.60 -63.54 -8.56
CA ASP A 530 20.48 -63.94 -9.41
C ASP A 530 19.77 -62.73 -10.04
N THR A 531 19.59 -62.78 -11.36
CA THR A 531 19.03 -61.65 -12.12
C THR A 531 17.55 -61.45 -11.84
N ARG A 532 16.79 -62.53 -11.62
CA ARG A 532 15.35 -62.45 -11.34
C ARG A 532 15.09 -61.78 -9.99
N THR A 533 15.84 -62.20 -8.97
CA THR A 533 15.81 -61.64 -7.62
C THR A 533 16.27 -60.17 -7.62
N TRP A 534 17.32 -59.83 -8.39
CA TRP A 534 17.78 -58.45 -8.56
C TRP A 534 16.69 -57.53 -9.15
N VAL A 535 15.92 -58.00 -10.15
CA VAL A 535 14.76 -57.25 -10.66
C VAL A 535 13.74 -56.98 -9.54
N GLY A 536 13.44 -57.98 -8.70
CA GLY A 536 12.55 -57.80 -7.55
C GLY A 536 13.03 -56.71 -6.59
N GLY A 537 14.33 -56.72 -6.25
CA GLY A 537 14.95 -55.68 -5.42
C GLY A 537 14.92 -54.30 -6.06
N MET A 538 15.17 -54.20 -7.37
CA MET A 538 15.06 -52.95 -8.12
C MET A 538 13.64 -52.38 -8.12
N TYR A 539 12.61 -53.21 -8.28
CA TYR A 539 11.22 -52.78 -8.23
C TYR A 539 10.88 -52.19 -6.87
N ALA A 540 11.30 -52.85 -5.79
CA ALA A 540 11.09 -52.34 -4.44
C ALA A 540 11.79 -50.98 -4.23
N ALA A 541 13.04 -50.85 -4.69
CA ALA A 541 13.81 -49.62 -4.53
C ALA A 541 13.27 -48.47 -5.41
N ILE A 542 13.13 -48.69 -6.72
CA ILE A 542 12.79 -47.64 -7.71
C ILE A 542 11.28 -47.39 -7.78
N LEU A 543 10.44 -48.43 -7.75
CA LEU A 543 8.98 -48.33 -7.90
C LEU A 543 8.20 -48.44 -6.59
N GLY A 544 8.82 -48.91 -5.51
CA GLY A 544 8.21 -48.88 -4.16
C GLY A 544 7.16 -49.95 -3.94
N ARG A 545 7.11 -50.92 -4.86
CA ARG A 545 6.23 -52.08 -4.80
C ARG A 545 6.99 -53.33 -5.23
N PRO A 546 6.56 -54.52 -4.80
CA PRO A 546 7.11 -55.76 -5.35
C PRO A 546 6.78 -55.90 -6.84
N ALA A 547 7.70 -56.52 -7.58
CA ALA A 547 7.47 -56.98 -8.94
C ALA A 547 6.61 -58.25 -8.93
N SER A 548 5.63 -58.33 -9.83
CA SER A 548 4.93 -59.59 -10.13
C SER A 548 5.88 -60.61 -10.75
N ASP A 549 5.51 -61.90 -10.71
CA ASP A 549 6.30 -62.98 -11.32
C ASP A 549 6.52 -62.78 -12.82
N SER A 550 5.53 -62.24 -13.53
CA SER A 550 5.63 -61.91 -14.95
C SER A 550 6.61 -60.77 -15.19
N GLU A 551 6.59 -59.72 -14.37
CA GLU A 551 7.51 -58.59 -14.49
C GLU A 551 8.96 -59.03 -14.21
N GLN A 552 9.18 -59.82 -13.16
CA GLN A 552 10.51 -60.37 -12.85
C GLN A 552 11.06 -61.23 -13.99
N SER A 553 10.22 -62.11 -14.55
CA SER A 553 10.62 -62.98 -15.67
C SER A 553 10.98 -62.18 -16.91
N MET A 554 10.13 -61.21 -17.27
CA MET A 554 10.30 -60.36 -18.46
C MET A 554 11.59 -59.54 -18.38
N TRP A 555 11.79 -58.81 -17.27
CA TRP A 555 12.97 -57.96 -17.14
C TRP A 555 14.27 -58.76 -16.96
N ALA A 556 14.21 -59.96 -16.37
CA ALA A 556 15.36 -60.86 -16.33
C ALA A 556 15.75 -61.36 -17.72
N ASP A 557 14.78 -61.69 -18.59
CA ASP A 557 15.06 -62.04 -19.99
C ASP A 557 15.63 -60.85 -20.77
N VAL A 558 15.10 -59.63 -20.57
CA VAL A 558 15.66 -58.40 -21.16
C VAL A 558 17.11 -58.19 -20.70
N ALA A 559 17.40 -58.36 -19.42
CA ALA A 559 18.75 -58.23 -18.88
C ALA A 559 19.70 -59.27 -19.48
N PHE A 560 19.24 -60.49 -19.74
CA PHE A 560 20.01 -61.55 -20.36
C PHE A 560 20.28 -61.28 -21.86
N ARG A 561 19.26 -60.89 -22.63
CA ARG A 561 19.36 -60.70 -24.09
C ARG A 561 20.00 -59.38 -24.49
N SER A 562 19.75 -58.33 -23.73
CA SER A 562 20.06 -56.94 -24.11
C SER A 562 20.88 -56.20 -23.06
N GLY A 563 21.29 -56.89 -22.00
CA GLY A 563 22.13 -56.35 -20.93
C GLY A 563 21.36 -55.62 -19.83
N ARG A 564 21.95 -55.56 -18.63
CA ARG A 564 21.37 -54.95 -17.42
C ARG A 564 21.04 -53.47 -17.60
N VAL A 565 21.84 -52.72 -18.35
CA VAL A 565 21.61 -51.29 -18.63
C VAL A 565 20.24 -51.09 -19.31
N THR A 566 19.88 -51.94 -20.26
CA THR A 566 18.59 -51.88 -20.98
C THR A 566 17.43 -52.17 -20.04
N ALA A 567 17.56 -53.20 -19.18
CA ALA A 567 16.54 -53.53 -18.19
C ALA A 567 16.33 -52.39 -17.18
N VAL A 568 17.41 -51.82 -16.65
CA VAL A 568 17.33 -50.70 -15.70
C VAL A 568 16.76 -49.45 -16.36
N THR A 569 17.14 -49.15 -17.60
CA THR A 569 16.58 -48.00 -18.34
C THR A 569 15.06 -48.12 -18.48
N GLY A 570 14.56 -49.31 -18.83
CA GLY A 570 13.13 -49.55 -18.96
C GLY A 570 12.35 -49.38 -17.66
N ILE A 571 12.94 -49.73 -16.51
CA ILE A 571 12.32 -49.58 -15.19
C ILE A 571 12.46 -48.14 -14.67
N ALA A 572 13.68 -47.59 -14.62
CA ALA A 572 14.00 -46.30 -14.01
C ALA A 572 13.42 -45.10 -14.79
N LYS A 573 13.27 -45.23 -16.11
CA LYS A 573 12.67 -44.21 -16.99
C LYS A 573 11.21 -44.51 -17.33
N SER A 574 10.59 -45.49 -16.67
CA SER A 574 9.16 -45.76 -16.86
C SER A 574 8.28 -44.61 -16.38
N SER A 575 7.08 -44.51 -16.95
CA SER A 575 6.07 -43.56 -16.46
C SER A 575 5.72 -43.81 -14.99
N GLU A 576 5.72 -45.07 -14.55
CA GLU A 576 5.47 -45.43 -13.16
C GLU A 576 6.53 -44.86 -12.22
N ALA A 577 7.82 -45.03 -12.54
CA ALA A 577 8.91 -44.45 -11.77
C ALA A 577 8.82 -42.93 -11.69
N GLY A 578 8.50 -42.28 -12.83
CA GLY A 578 8.30 -40.84 -12.90
C GLY A 578 7.14 -40.35 -12.01
N LEU A 579 5.97 -40.99 -12.12
CA LEU A 579 4.79 -40.65 -11.33
C LEU A 579 5.02 -40.81 -9.83
N ARG A 580 5.73 -41.87 -9.42
CA ARG A 580 6.09 -42.07 -8.01
C ARG A 580 6.94 -40.91 -7.46
N ARG A 581 7.99 -40.51 -8.20
CA ARG A 581 8.86 -39.40 -7.77
C ARG A 581 8.10 -38.07 -7.75
N LEU A 582 7.21 -37.84 -8.73
CA LEU A 582 6.35 -36.66 -8.76
C LEU A 582 5.39 -36.60 -7.56
N ASP A 583 4.76 -37.72 -7.20
CA ASP A 583 3.91 -37.77 -6.02
C ASP A 583 4.69 -37.48 -4.73
N ALA A 584 5.91 -38.02 -4.60
CA ALA A 584 6.80 -37.70 -3.49
C ALA A 584 7.14 -36.20 -3.42
N TYR A 585 7.37 -35.53 -4.55
CA TYR A 585 7.56 -34.07 -4.59
C TYR A 585 6.29 -33.32 -4.19
N TYR A 586 5.13 -33.69 -4.69
CA TYR A 586 3.87 -33.04 -4.31
C TYR A 586 3.58 -33.18 -2.81
N GLN A 587 3.81 -34.37 -2.23
CA GLN A 587 3.63 -34.58 -0.80
C GLN A 587 4.63 -33.76 0.02
N THR A 588 5.90 -33.75 -0.37
CA THR A 588 6.96 -33.04 0.36
C THR A 588 6.77 -31.53 0.30
N TYR A 589 6.57 -30.98 -0.90
CA TYR A 589 6.55 -29.54 -1.13
C TYR A 589 5.17 -28.93 -0.87
N LEU A 590 4.09 -29.59 -1.30
CA LEU A 590 2.73 -29.03 -1.26
C LEU A 590 1.85 -29.66 -0.18
N GLY A 591 2.22 -30.81 0.37
CA GLY A 591 1.44 -31.48 1.42
C GLY A 591 0.16 -32.16 0.91
N ARG A 592 0.11 -32.48 -0.39
CA ARG A 592 -1.00 -33.19 -1.04
C ARG A 592 -0.46 -34.17 -2.08
N SER A 593 -1.28 -35.13 -2.50
CA SER A 593 -0.94 -36.06 -3.59
C SER A 593 -0.91 -35.38 -4.95
N LEU A 594 -0.20 -36.00 -5.90
CA LEU A 594 -0.16 -35.60 -7.30
C LEU A 594 -1.55 -35.73 -7.93
N ASP A 595 -2.04 -34.62 -8.50
CA ASP A 595 -3.30 -34.59 -9.23
C ASP A 595 -3.08 -34.94 -10.73
N PRO A 596 -4.14 -35.37 -11.46
CA PRO A 596 -4.01 -35.76 -12.87
C PRO A 596 -3.48 -34.65 -13.79
N ALA A 597 -3.80 -33.37 -13.50
CA ALA A 597 -3.30 -32.26 -14.30
C ALA A 597 -1.79 -32.08 -14.06
N GLY A 598 -1.35 -32.09 -12.81
CA GLY A 598 0.07 -32.11 -12.44
C GLY A 598 0.83 -33.27 -13.08
N ALA A 599 0.26 -34.48 -13.05
CA ALA A 599 0.87 -35.66 -13.69
C ALA A 599 1.08 -35.44 -15.20
N SER A 600 0.06 -34.93 -15.91
CA SER A 600 0.15 -34.68 -17.35
C SER A 600 1.20 -33.62 -17.72
N VAL A 601 1.38 -32.61 -16.87
CA VAL A 601 2.36 -31.53 -17.08
C VAL A 601 3.77 -32.02 -16.81
N TRP A 602 4.01 -32.71 -15.70
CA TRP A 602 5.37 -32.96 -15.24
C TRP A 602 5.99 -34.25 -15.75
N LEU A 603 5.18 -35.28 -16.06
CA LEU A 603 5.70 -36.59 -16.45
C LEU A 603 6.67 -36.55 -17.64
N PRO A 604 6.47 -35.73 -18.69
CA PRO A 604 7.43 -35.61 -19.80
C PRO A 604 8.83 -35.14 -19.38
N TYR A 605 8.96 -34.43 -18.25
CA TYR A 605 10.24 -33.94 -17.75
C TYR A 605 11.02 -35.01 -16.97
N MET A 606 10.35 -36.05 -16.46
CA MET A 606 10.92 -37.02 -15.52
C MET A 606 11.89 -38.02 -16.15
N SER A 607 11.96 -38.11 -17.49
CA SER A 607 12.94 -38.95 -18.20
C SER A 607 14.33 -38.31 -18.33
N GLY A 608 14.45 -37.02 -17.98
CA GLY A 608 15.68 -36.22 -17.98
C GLY A 608 15.86 -35.46 -16.65
N ALA A 609 16.15 -34.15 -16.71
CA ALA A 609 16.43 -33.32 -15.53
C ALA A 609 15.22 -32.96 -14.65
N GLY A 610 14.08 -33.66 -14.78
CA GLY A 610 12.84 -33.40 -14.05
C GLY A 610 12.99 -33.43 -12.53
N ASP A 611 13.91 -34.25 -12.02
CA ASP A 611 14.21 -34.36 -10.58
C ASP A 611 14.85 -33.09 -9.97
N PHE A 612 15.26 -32.14 -10.81
CA PHE A 612 15.66 -30.79 -10.39
C PHE A 612 14.67 -29.72 -10.86
N GLN A 613 14.21 -29.80 -12.10
CA GLN A 613 13.30 -28.80 -12.67
C GLN A 613 11.96 -28.73 -11.93
N VAL A 614 11.37 -29.88 -11.61
CA VAL A 614 10.06 -29.95 -10.96
C VAL A 614 10.15 -29.42 -9.52
N PRO A 615 11.06 -29.88 -8.64
CA PRO A 615 11.25 -29.27 -7.32
C PRO A 615 11.58 -27.78 -7.37
N GLY A 616 12.37 -27.36 -8.36
CA GLY A 616 12.67 -25.96 -8.62
C GLY A 616 11.40 -25.14 -8.82
N LEU A 617 10.54 -25.54 -9.76
CA LEU A 617 9.32 -24.80 -10.11
C LEU A 617 8.25 -24.88 -9.01
N ILE A 618 8.10 -26.04 -8.37
CA ILE A 618 7.14 -26.21 -7.26
C ILE A 618 7.57 -25.38 -6.05
N GLY A 619 8.85 -25.40 -5.66
CA GLY A 619 9.35 -24.63 -4.52
C GLY A 619 9.31 -23.11 -4.73
N GLY A 620 9.30 -22.65 -5.99
CA GLY A 620 9.09 -21.24 -6.33
C GLY A 620 7.62 -20.80 -6.38
N SER A 621 6.66 -21.72 -6.21
CA SER A 621 5.24 -21.45 -6.43
C SER A 621 4.57 -20.67 -5.27
N PRO A 622 3.50 -19.91 -5.55
CA PRO A 622 2.68 -19.27 -4.51
C PRO A 622 2.08 -20.27 -3.49
N GLU A 623 1.73 -21.49 -3.94
CA GLU A 623 1.20 -22.55 -3.09
C GLU A 623 2.24 -23.00 -2.06
N TYR A 624 3.47 -23.27 -2.51
CA TYR A 624 4.59 -23.60 -1.62
C TYR A 624 4.88 -22.48 -0.61
N TRP A 625 4.81 -21.23 -1.07
CA TRP A 625 5.01 -20.04 -0.23
C TRP A 625 4.01 -19.92 0.91
N ALA A 626 2.73 -20.08 0.60
CA ALA A 626 1.68 -20.05 1.60
C ALA A 626 1.92 -21.14 2.64
N ARG A 627 2.27 -22.35 2.19
CA ARG A 627 2.59 -23.48 3.10
C ARG A 627 3.84 -23.22 3.94
N ALA A 628 4.90 -22.64 3.38
CA ALA A 628 6.12 -22.32 4.10
C ALA A 628 5.85 -21.34 5.26
N GLN A 629 5.04 -20.31 5.03
CA GLN A 629 4.65 -19.33 6.06
C GLN A 629 3.82 -19.95 7.20
N VAL A 630 3.07 -21.02 6.92
CA VAL A 630 2.32 -21.76 7.96
C VAL A 630 3.25 -22.64 8.79
N ARG A 631 4.21 -23.33 8.15
CA ARG A 631 5.13 -24.25 8.84
C ARG A 631 6.22 -23.53 9.64
N TYR A 632 6.64 -22.35 9.18
CA TYR A 632 7.67 -21.52 9.79
C TYR A 632 7.13 -20.10 10.02
N PRO A 633 6.20 -19.93 10.97
CA PRO A 633 5.50 -18.67 11.20
C PRO A 633 6.38 -17.55 11.74
#